data_AF-A0A357M7T4-F1
#
_entry.id   AF-A0A357M7T4-F1
#
_cell.length_a   1.000
_cell.length_b   1.000
_cell.length_c   1.000
_cell.angle_alpha   90.00
_cell.angle_beta   90.00
_cell.angle_gamma   90.00
#
_symmetry.space_group_name_H-M   'P 1'
#
loop_
_entity.id
_entity.type
_entity.pdbx_description
1 polymer ?
#
loop_
_entity_poly.entity_id
_entity_poly.type
_entity_poly.pdbx_seq_one_letter_code
_entity_poly.pdbx_strand_id
1 'polypeptide(L)'
;MIKGLYEAHLPVSNLEVSIEFYEKLGLRMAWRDEETAFFWMEEGRSWIGIWEGKEVETPYHPSLRHIAFRVTYEDMKQSLQWLESIGVDAVPFRNRTSVEPFI
;
A
#
# COMPACT_ATOMS: atom_id res chain seq x y z
N MET A 1 -10.06 7.38 24.55
CA MET A 1 -8.91 6.47 24.78
C MET A 1 -8.58 5.79 23.45
N ILE A 2 -7.31 5.80 23.03
CA ILE A 2 -6.84 5.29 21.71
C ILE A 2 -6.67 3.75 21.77
N LYS A 3 -7.04 3.03 20.70
CA LYS A 3 -7.05 1.55 20.64
C LYS A 3 -6.15 0.93 19.56
N GLY A 4 -5.60 1.74 18.67
CA GLY A 4 -4.76 1.29 17.55
C GLY A 4 -4.79 2.31 16.41
N LEU A 5 -4.01 2.06 15.36
CA LEU A 5 -4.10 2.80 14.11
C LEU A 5 -5.31 2.28 13.34
N TYR A 6 -6.23 3.17 12.99
CA TYR A 6 -7.42 2.82 12.22
C TYR A 6 -7.20 3.02 10.72
N GLU A 7 -6.50 4.09 10.33
CA GLU A 7 -6.34 4.43 8.92
C GLU A 7 -5.02 5.10 8.59
N ALA A 8 -4.64 4.99 7.32
CA ALA A 8 -3.59 5.76 6.68
C ALA A 8 -4.04 6.17 5.27
N HIS A 9 -3.50 7.27 4.75
CA HIS A 9 -3.89 7.83 3.46
C HIS A 9 -2.68 8.01 2.55
N LEU A 10 -2.86 7.71 1.26
CA LEU A 10 -1.85 7.94 0.24
C LEU A 10 -2.43 8.65 -0.98
N PRO A 11 -1.72 9.64 -1.53
CA PRO A 11 -2.11 10.22 -2.81
C PRO A 11 -1.70 9.30 -3.96
N VAL A 12 -2.53 9.22 -4.99
CA VAL A 12 -2.32 8.44 -6.21
C VAL A 12 -2.51 9.31 -7.44
N SER A 13 -1.88 8.93 -8.56
CA SER A 13 -1.99 9.68 -9.83
C SER A 13 -3.16 9.21 -10.69
N ASN A 14 -3.62 7.98 -10.47
CA ASN A 14 -4.77 7.42 -11.16
C ASN A 14 -5.54 6.50 -10.21
N LEU A 15 -6.82 6.79 -9.96
CA LEU A 15 -7.62 6.04 -8.99
C LEU A 15 -7.85 4.60 -9.44
N GLU A 16 -8.30 4.39 -10.67
CA GLU A 16 -8.67 3.06 -11.19
C GLU A 16 -7.46 2.11 -11.26
N VAL A 17 -6.31 2.57 -11.77
CA VAL A 17 -5.06 1.78 -11.75
C VAL A 17 -4.64 1.43 -10.33
N SER A 18 -4.83 2.35 -9.38
CA SER A 18 -4.50 2.12 -7.98
C SER A 18 -5.46 1.14 -7.32
N ILE A 19 -6.75 1.19 -7.64
CA ILE A 19 -7.75 0.24 -7.16
C ILE A 19 -7.35 -1.19 -7.54
N GLU A 20 -7.05 -1.42 -8.82
CA GLU A 20 -6.62 -2.74 -9.30
C GLU A 20 -5.37 -3.23 -8.57
N PHE A 21 -4.42 -2.34 -8.28
CA PHE A 21 -3.22 -2.68 -7.54
C PHE A 21 -3.52 -3.14 -6.10
N TYR A 22 -4.35 -2.40 -5.35
CA TYR A 22 -4.67 -2.78 -3.97
C TYR A 22 -5.56 -4.03 -3.87
N GLU A 23 -6.40 -4.29 -4.88
CA GLU A 23 -7.14 -5.56 -4.99
C GLU A 23 -6.20 -6.74 -5.27
N LYS A 24 -5.17 -6.57 -6.11
CA LYS A 24 -4.13 -7.60 -6.33
C LYS A 24 -3.35 -7.95 -5.06
N LEU A 25 -3.14 -6.97 -4.17
CA LEU A 25 -2.56 -7.20 -2.84
C LEU A 25 -3.50 -7.97 -1.88
N GLY A 26 -4.73 -8.27 -2.31
CA GLY A 26 -5.72 -9.00 -1.53
C GLY A 26 -6.53 -8.12 -0.57
N LEU A 27 -6.44 -6.79 -0.68
CA LEU A 27 -7.24 -5.90 0.15
C LEU A 27 -8.66 -5.80 -0.41
N ARG A 28 -9.65 -5.77 0.49
CA ARG A 28 -11.05 -5.73 0.11
C ARG A 28 -11.56 -4.30 0.05
N MET A 29 -12.14 -3.89 -1.08
CA MET A 29 -12.79 -2.59 -1.20
C MET A 29 -13.88 -2.42 -0.14
N ALA A 30 -13.80 -1.31 0.60
CA ALA A 30 -14.73 -0.91 1.64
C ALA A 30 -15.75 0.10 1.11
N TRP A 31 -15.27 1.09 0.35
CA TRP A 31 -16.04 2.20 -0.18
C TRP A 31 -15.23 2.92 -1.26
N ARG A 32 -15.90 3.61 -2.19
CA ARG A 32 -15.27 4.52 -3.14
C ARG A 32 -16.21 5.64 -3.59
N ASP A 33 -15.63 6.73 -4.05
CA ASP A 33 -16.28 7.79 -4.84
C ASP A 33 -15.46 8.09 -6.12
N GLU A 34 -15.62 9.29 -6.70
CA GLU A 34 -14.94 9.69 -7.94
C GLU A 34 -13.43 9.90 -7.77
N GLU A 35 -12.96 10.31 -6.59
CA GLU A 35 -11.55 10.68 -6.35
C GLU A 35 -10.88 9.81 -5.27
N THR A 36 -11.66 8.99 -4.55
CA THR A 36 -11.22 8.29 -3.34
C THR A 36 -11.65 6.84 -3.32
N ALA A 37 -10.80 5.95 -2.82
CA ALA A 37 -11.17 4.58 -2.49
C ALA A 37 -10.57 4.15 -1.13
N PHE A 38 -11.32 3.33 -0.40
CA PHE A 38 -10.89 2.74 0.86
C PHE A 38 -10.86 1.22 0.78
N PHE A 39 -9.84 0.61 1.37
CA PHE A 39 -9.64 -0.82 1.39
C PHE A 39 -9.40 -1.34 2.80
N TRP A 40 -10.18 -2.34 3.20
CA TRP A 40 -9.98 -3.04 4.46
C TRP A 40 -8.68 -3.85 4.42
N MET A 41 -7.83 -3.64 5.43
CA MET A 41 -6.78 -4.60 5.80
C MET A 41 -7.35 -5.62 6.79
N GLU A 42 -8.11 -5.12 7.76
CA GLU A 42 -8.89 -5.93 8.68
C GLU A 42 -10.24 -5.24 8.92
N GLU A 43 -11.32 -5.89 8.51
CA GLU A 43 -12.66 -5.29 8.55
C GLU A 43 -13.05 -4.83 9.96
N GLY A 44 -13.46 -3.56 10.05
CA GLY A 44 -13.85 -2.92 11.31
C GLY A 44 -12.67 -2.62 12.25
N ARG A 45 -11.42 -2.88 11.85
CA ARG A 45 -10.22 -2.58 12.66
C ARG A 45 -9.24 -1.66 11.98
N SER A 46 -8.98 -1.84 10.69
CA SER A 46 -8.07 -0.98 9.96
C SER A 46 -8.26 -1.02 8.44
N TRP A 47 -8.09 0.16 7.81
CA TRP A 47 -8.13 0.31 6.36
C TRP A 47 -7.05 1.27 5.85
N ILE A 48 -6.89 1.31 4.55
CA ILE A 48 -6.14 2.35 3.85
C ILE A 48 -7.09 3.14 2.96
N GLY A 49 -6.87 4.45 2.85
CA GLY A 49 -7.54 5.28 1.87
C GLY A 49 -6.55 5.78 0.82
N ILE A 50 -6.98 5.83 -0.44
CA ILE A 50 -6.24 6.43 -1.53
C ILE A 50 -7.01 7.57 -2.14
N TRP A 51 -6.31 8.63 -2.51
CA TRP A 51 -6.87 9.87 -3.05
C TRP A 51 -6.18 10.23 -4.36
N GLU A 52 -6.93 10.27 -5.45
CA GLU A 52 -6.42 10.79 -6.72
C GLU A 52 -6.21 12.30 -6.60
N GLY A 53 -4.98 12.76 -6.87
CA GLY A 53 -4.67 14.17 -6.65
C GLY A 53 -3.23 14.55 -6.95
N LYS A 54 -2.98 15.87 -6.98
CA LYS A 54 -1.66 16.45 -7.29
C LYS A 54 -0.64 16.20 -6.19
N GLU A 55 -1.08 15.83 -5.00
CA GLU A 55 -0.26 15.46 -3.85
C GLU A 55 0.67 14.28 -4.18
N VAL A 56 0.35 13.48 -5.21
CA VAL A 56 1.23 12.42 -5.74
C VAL A 56 2.56 12.98 -6.26
N GLU A 57 2.60 14.24 -6.69
CA GLU A 57 3.81 14.93 -7.16
C GLU A 57 4.72 15.35 -6.00
N THR A 58 4.26 15.23 -4.74
CA THR A 58 5.08 15.54 -3.58
C THR A 58 6.34 14.67 -3.59
N PRO A 59 7.53 15.27 -3.41
CA PRO A 59 8.77 14.51 -3.32
C PRO A 59 8.66 13.39 -2.30
N TYR A 60 9.18 12.21 -2.65
CA TYR A 60 9.07 11.04 -1.79
C TYR A 60 9.63 11.33 -0.39
N HIS A 61 8.78 11.16 0.62
CA HIS A 61 9.17 11.13 2.02
C HIS A 61 8.38 10.03 2.73
N PRO A 62 9.00 9.20 3.60
CA PRO A 62 8.29 8.09 4.24
C PRO A 62 7.07 8.49 5.07
N SER A 63 7.00 9.73 5.55
CA SER A 63 5.82 10.23 6.29
C SER A 63 4.66 10.66 5.40
N LEU A 64 4.85 10.73 4.08
CA LEU A 64 3.88 11.28 3.13
C LEU A 64 3.46 10.25 2.08
N ARG A 65 4.38 9.38 1.66
CA ARG A 65 4.21 8.50 0.50
C ARG A 65 4.64 7.06 0.77
N HIS A 66 4.51 6.63 2.02
CA HIS A 66 4.86 5.27 2.42
C HIS A 66 3.99 4.81 3.59
N ILE A 67 3.53 3.57 3.47
CA ILE A 67 2.90 2.81 4.55
C ILE A 67 3.59 1.45 4.62
N ALA A 68 3.58 0.83 5.79
CA ALA A 68 4.13 -0.50 5.99
C ALA A 68 3.03 -1.43 6.50
N PHE A 69 2.84 -2.56 5.81
CA PHE A 69 1.98 -3.64 6.26
C PHE A 69 2.76 -4.56 7.20
N ARG A 70 2.08 -5.05 8.23
CA ARG A 70 2.64 -6.08 9.12
C ARG A 70 2.57 -7.43 8.40
N VAL A 71 3.71 -8.10 8.31
CA VAL A 71 3.85 -9.47 7.77
C VAL A 71 4.65 -10.34 8.75
N THR A 72 4.62 -11.66 8.58
CA THR A 72 5.51 -12.55 9.34
C THR A 72 6.93 -12.53 8.78
N TYR A 73 7.91 -13.02 9.55
CA TYR A 73 9.30 -13.12 9.07
C TYR A 73 9.41 -14.10 7.89
N GLU A 74 8.66 -15.20 7.93
CA GLU A 74 8.60 -16.20 6.85
C GLU A 74 7.97 -15.62 5.58
N ASP A 75 6.90 -14.83 5.70
CA ASP A 75 6.29 -14.13 4.55
C ASP A 75 7.26 -13.09 3.96
N MET A 76 8.03 -12.40 4.81
CA MET A 76 9.02 -11.42 4.34
C MET A 76 10.06 -12.07 3.41
N LYS A 77 10.51 -13.29 3.71
CA LYS A 77 11.45 -14.05 2.87
C LYS A 77 10.86 -14.45 1.51
N GLN A 78 9.53 -14.64 1.45
CA GLN A 78 8.81 -15.04 0.24
C GLN A 78 8.16 -13.87 -0.50
N SER A 79 8.27 -12.65 0.05
CA SER A 79 7.57 -11.47 -0.43
C SER A 79 7.80 -11.17 -1.91
N LEU A 80 9.04 -11.30 -2.40
CA LEU A 80 9.36 -11.04 -3.81
C LEU A 80 8.70 -12.05 -4.75
N GLN A 81 8.73 -13.34 -4.42
CA GLN A 81 8.07 -14.39 -5.20
C GLN A 81 6.54 -14.20 -5.21
N TRP A 82 5.99 -13.81 -4.06
CA TRP A 82 4.55 -13.53 -3.96
C TRP A 82 4.15 -12.30 -4.79
N LEU A 83 4.88 -11.19 -4.71
CA LEU A 83 4.64 -9.99 -5.52
C LEU A 83 4.71 -10.31 -7.02
N GLU A 84 5.71 -11.07 -7.46
CA GLU A 84 5.82 -11.54 -8.84
C GLU A 84 4.61 -12.39 -9.26
N SER A 85 4.14 -13.28 -8.39
CA SER A 85 2.99 -14.16 -8.68
C SER A 85 1.67 -13.41 -8.90
N ILE A 86 1.54 -12.20 -8.34
CA ILE A 86 0.37 -11.32 -8.53
C ILE A 86 0.64 -10.21 -9.57
N GLY A 87 1.79 -10.26 -10.26
CA GLY A 87 2.18 -9.30 -11.29
C GLY A 87 2.48 -7.91 -10.75
N VAL A 88 3.11 -7.83 -9.56
CA VAL A 88 3.57 -6.59 -8.93
C VAL A 88 5.10 -6.57 -8.87
N ASP A 89 5.70 -5.51 -9.40
CA ASP A 89 7.14 -5.32 -9.35
C ASP A 89 7.57 -4.68 -8.02
N ALA A 90 8.56 -5.28 -7.37
CA ALA A 90 9.23 -4.66 -6.24
C ALA A 90 10.16 -3.52 -6.72
N VAL A 91 10.18 -2.41 -5.97
CA VAL A 91 11.07 -1.27 -6.26
C VAL A 91 12.14 -1.11 -5.18
N PRO A 92 13.38 -0.73 -5.54
CA PRO A 92 14.41 -0.49 -4.54
C PRO A 92 14.05 0.65 -3.60
N PHE A 93 14.35 0.50 -2.31
CA PHE A 93 14.14 1.57 -1.34
C PHE A 93 15.29 2.59 -1.40
N ARG A 94 14.96 3.85 -1.71
CA ARG A 94 15.90 4.98 -1.80
C ARG A 94 17.05 4.69 -2.77
N ASN A 95 18.30 4.71 -2.28
CA ASN A 95 19.51 4.60 -3.08
C ASN A 95 19.99 3.14 -3.21
N ARG A 96 19.15 2.16 -2.86
CA ARG A 96 19.49 0.74 -3.01
C ARG A 96 19.44 0.36 -4.50
N THR A 97 20.30 -0.58 -4.87
CA THR A 97 20.27 -1.25 -6.18
C THR A 97 19.55 -2.59 -6.13
N SER A 98 19.16 -3.04 -4.93
CA SER A 98 18.53 -4.34 -4.69
C SER A 98 17.16 -4.17 -4.04
N VAL A 99 16.22 -5.00 -4.49
CA VAL A 99 14.88 -5.17 -3.93
C VAL A 99 14.82 -6.26 -2.87
N GLU A 100 15.93 -6.94 -2.58
CA GLU A 100 15.98 -8.00 -1.58
C GLU A 100 15.54 -7.48 -0.20
N PRO A 101 14.70 -8.26 0.51
CA PRO A 101 14.21 -7.89 1.82
C PRO A 101 15.36 -7.84 2.84
N PHE A 102 15.17 -7.05 3.90
CA PHE A 102 16.07 -7.03 5.05
C PHE A 102 15.70 -8.20 5.98
N ILE A 103 16.35 -9.35 5.78
CA ILE A 103 16.11 -10.59 6.54
C ILE A 103 17.26 -10.94 7.49
#